data_AF-U2J4P9-F1
#
_entry.id   AF-U2J4P9-F1
#
_cell.length_a   1.000
_cell.length_b   1.000
_cell.length_c   1.000
_cell.angle_alpha   90.00
_cell.angle_beta   90.00
_cell.angle_gamma   90.00
#
_symmetry.space_group_name_H-M   'P 1'
#
loop_
_entity.id
_entity.type
_entity.pdbx_description
1 polymer ?
#
loop_
_entity_poly.entity_id
_entity_poly.type
_entity_poly.pdbx_seq_one_letter_code
_entity_poly.pdbx_strand_id
1 'polypeptide(L)'
;MGKVTEREKMLAGRLYDASDSELVDLRQQARVITQMFNAEEDEEQAQALLKTFFGKTGQNITVHPRFVCDYGSNIYVGENFYANYDCTFLDVCEIRIGDNAMFGPNCQLLTALHPLDAEERIRGKEYGSPITIGDNVWCGAGATILPGVNLGDNVVVGAGSVVTKSFGDNVVLAGNPARMIKDLTETSCLTIDIGGSAIKYGLIDERLVVTEENQVPTPASLEEFWSSLTAIVEEYQEKIKAIAISCPGEISKNGRVFRGGLIPYLKNVPLAKQLSEQFSMPVSVLNDANAAALAETKSGVLKDSHCGAILVLGTGVGLGVVSENRLVTFPSRDLRPSLQDLRTNDESVWRQISHSLELNRIGIESLFSNAGSAVKFIADASQLLNLKEADGQKVFQALENEPSEELQELFETYCRDIAFLILNLQTFLKVENLAIGGGISAQPLLVKAIGEQYDKLFASVLAFQHFEQLEIEGAKNGNKANLIGAYLYLMTSRK
;
A
#
# COMPACT_ATOMS: atom_id res chain seq x y z
N MET A 1 -48.87 26.43 -28.96
CA MET A 1 -47.59 25.71 -28.78
C MET A 1 -47.39 24.83 -30.01
N GLY A 2 -46.26 24.99 -30.70
CA GLY A 2 -45.94 24.16 -31.87
C GLY A 2 -45.86 22.68 -31.50
N LYS A 3 -46.13 21.80 -32.47
CA LYS A 3 -46.00 20.36 -32.31
C LYS A 3 -44.51 20.02 -32.17
N VAL A 4 -44.14 19.27 -31.13
CA VAL A 4 -42.76 18.81 -30.90
C VAL A 4 -42.29 17.97 -32.10
N THR A 5 -41.12 18.27 -32.67
CA THR A 5 -40.56 17.55 -33.83
C THR A 5 -40.01 16.18 -33.45
N GLU A 6 -39.79 15.29 -34.42
CA GLU A 6 -39.18 13.98 -34.14
C GLU A 6 -37.74 14.12 -33.65
N ARG A 7 -37.00 15.12 -34.16
CA ARG A 7 -35.67 15.47 -33.65
C ARG A 7 -35.68 15.92 -32.19
N GLU A 8 -36.61 16.78 -31.80
CA GLU A 8 -36.76 17.20 -30.41
C GLU A 8 -37.09 16.02 -29.49
N LYS A 9 -37.88 15.04 -29.96
CA LYS A 9 -38.14 13.79 -29.22
C LYS A 9 -36.88 12.95 -29.09
N MET A 10 -36.15 12.76 -30.19
CA MET A 10 -34.91 11.99 -30.25
C MET A 10 -33.87 12.50 -29.26
N LEU A 11 -33.56 13.81 -29.31
CA LEU A 11 -32.58 14.43 -28.41
C LEU A 11 -33.04 14.42 -26.95
N ALA A 12 -34.34 14.42 -26.70
CA ALA A 12 -34.92 14.26 -25.36
C ALA A 12 -35.00 12.79 -24.89
N GLY A 13 -34.47 11.83 -25.65
CA GLY A 13 -34.50 10.40 -25.33
C GLY A 13 -35.90 9.77 -25.36
N ARG A 14 -36.86 10.41 -26.03
CA ARG A 14 -38.24 9.92 -26.17
C ARG A 14 -38.38 9.08 -27.44
N LEU A 15 -39.41 8.24 -27.48
CA LEU A 15 -39.75 7.51 -28.70
C LEU A 15 -39.98 8.48 -29.87
N TYR A 16 -39.21 8.31 -30.94
CA TYR A 16 -39.28 9.08 -32.17
C TYR A 16 -39.44 8.14 -33.38
N ASP A 17 -39.95 8.68 -34.49
CA ASP A 17 -39.97 8.00 -35.77
C ASP A 17 -38.63 8.20 -36.48
N ALA A 18 -37.83 7.13 -36.57
CA ALA A 18 -36.53 7.20 -37.23
C ALA A 18 -36.64 7.46 -38.74
N SER A 19 -37.79 7.23 -39.35
CA SER A 19 -38.04 7.47 -40.78
C SER A 19 -38.44 8.92 -41.11
N ASP A 20 -38.53 9.80 -40.10
CA ASP A 20 -38.78 11.23 -40.30
C ASP A 20 -37.79 11.85 -41.31
N SER A 21 -38.31 12.66 -42.22
CA SER A 21 -37.53 13.21 -43.32
C SER A 21 -36.36 14.08 -42.86
N GLU A 22 -36.53 14.86 -41.77
CA GLU A 22 -35.42 15.67 -41.22
C GLU A 22 -34.29 14.74 -40.74
N LEU A 23 -34.64 13.69 -40.00
CA LEU A 23 -33.66 12.76 -39.46
C LEU A 23 -32.97 11.93 -40.55
N VAL A 24 -33.70 11.53 -41.60
CA VAL A 24 -33.13 10.85 -42.77
C VAL A 24 -32.14 11.76 -43.49
N ASP A 25 -32.50 13.01 -43.74
CA ASP A 25 -31.63 13.98 -44.40
C ASP A 25 -30.35 14.24 -43.59
N LEU A 26 -30.48 14.41 -42.27
CA LEU A 26 -29.33 14.61 -41.38
C LEU A 26 -28.37 13.40 -41.38
N ARG A 27 -28.88 12.16 -41.30
CA ARG A 27 -28.02 10.96 -41.39
C ARG A 27 -27.37 10.83 -42.75
N GLN A 28 -28.06 11.21 -43.83
CA GLN A 28 -27.48 11.19 -45.17
C GLN A 28 -26.35 12.20 -45.32
N GLN A 29 -26.52 13.41 -44.76
CA GLN A 29 -25.45 14.42 -44.71
C GLN A 29 -24.25 13.92 -43.90
N ALA A 30 -24.50 13.36 -42.71
CA ALA A 30 -23.46 12.79 -41.84
C ALA A 30 -22.66 11.71 -42.58
N ARG A 31 -23.32 10.78 -43.28
CA ARG A 31 -22.64 9.74 -44.08
C ARG A 31 -21.69 10.31 -45.13
N VAL A 32 -22.09 11.37 -45.82
CA VAL A 32 -21.24 12.03 -46.82
C VAL A 32 -20.01 12.65 -46.15
N ILE A 33 -20.19 13.38 -45.05
CA ILE A 33 -19.09 14.02 -44.32
C ILE A 33 -18.13 12.96 -43.74
N THR A 34 -18.66 11.90 -43.13
CA THR A 34 -17.87 10.77 -42.61
C THR A 34 -17.07 10.08 -43.73
N GLN A 35 -17.64 9.91 -44.92
CA GLN A 35 -16.92 9.36 -46.07
C GLN A 35 -15.78 10.27 -46.53
N MET A 36 -16.03 11.59 -46.60
CA MET A 36 -15.00 12.57 -46.94
C MET A 36 -13.86 12.54 -45.92
N PHE A 37 -14.18 12.61 -44.62
CA PHE A 37 -13.20 12.52 -43.55
C PHE A 37 -12.36 11.24 -43.63
N ASN A 38 -13.01 10.08 -43.80
CA ASN A 38 -12.30 8.79 -43.84
C ASN A 38 -11.43 8.59 -45.09
N ALA A 39 -11.64 9.38 -46.14
CA ALA A 39 -10.86 9.35 -47.37
C ALA A 39 -9.79 10.45 -47.43
N GLU A 40 -9.77 11.37 -46.45
CA GLU A 40 -8.82 12.47 -46.39
C GLU A 40 -7.45 11.98 -45.87
N GLU A 41 -6.40 12.28 -46.63
CA GLU A 41 -5.02 11.88 -46.29
C GLU A 41 -4.27 13.01 -45.55
N ASP A 42 -4.74 14.25 -45.67
CA ASP A 42 -4.20 15.41 -44.97
C ASP A 42 -4.83 15.55 -43.57
N GLU A 43 -4.02 15.37 -42.52
CA GLU A 43 -4.48 15.41 -41.14
C GLU A 43 -5.08 16.78 -40.73
N GLU A 44 -4.56 17.90 -41.25
CA GLU A 44 -5.08 19.24 -40.92
C GLU A 44 -6.46 19.44 -41.56
N GLN A 45 -6.65 18.99 -42.81
CA GLN A 45 -7.94 19.06 -43.50
C GLN A 45 -8.97 18.13 -42.86
N ALA A 46 -8.56 16.91 -42.49
CA ALA A 46 -9.40 15.96 -41.78
C ALA A 46 -9.86 16.54 -40.43
N GLN A 47 -8.95 17.16 -39.68
CA GLN A 47 -9.27 17.84 -38.42
C GLN A 47 -10.23 19.01 -38.63
N ALA A 48 -10.01 19.84 -39.66
CA ALA A 48 -10.90 20.95 -39.99
C ALA A 48 -12.33 20.49 -40.32
N LEU A 49 -12.46 19.39 -41.07
CA LEU A 49 -13.77 18.77 -41.34
C LEU A 49 -14.48 18.37 -40.05
N LEU A 50 -13.80 17.67 -39.13
CA LEU A 50 -14.38 17.27 -37.85
C LEU A 50 -14.82 18.46 -37.00
N LYS A 51 -14.04 19.55 -36.97
CA LYS A 51 -14.38 20.79 -36.25
C LYS A 51 -15.67 21.44 -36.76
N THR A 52 -15.99 21.26 -38.05
CA THR A 52 -17.26 21.74 -38.63
C THR A 52 -18.41 20.73 -38.49
N PHE A 53 -18.08 19.45 -38.28
CA PHE A 53 -19.05 18.37 -38.27
C PHE A 53 -19.58 18.06 -36.88
N PHE A 54 -18.69 17.99 -35.88
CA PHE A 54 -19.06 17.74 -34.49
C PHE A 54 -19.74 18.96 -33.88
N GLY A 55 -20.64 18.73 -32.92
CA GLY A 55 -21.38 19.80 -32.25
C GLY A 55 -20.49 20.76 -31.47
N LYS A 56 -19.35 20.27 -30.94
CA LYS A 56 -18.27 21.06 -30.36
C LYS A 56 -16.97 20.25 -30.35
N THR A 57 -15.85 20.94 -30.50
CA THR A 57 -14.51 20.37 -30.30
C THR A 57 -13.63 21.31 -29.48
N GLY A 58 -12.57 20.78 -28.88
CA GLY A 58 -11.39 21.56 -28.52
C GLY A 58 -10.58 22.03 -29.74
N GLN A 59 -9.46 22.69 -29.48
CA GLN A 59 -8.51 23.14 -30.49
C GLN A 59 -7.70 21.98 -31.06
N ASN A 60 -7.17 21.11 -30.20
CA ASN A 60 -6.43 19.93 -30.59
C ASN A 60 -7.33 18.71 -30.47
N ILE A 61 -7.58 18.04 -31.59
CA ILE A 61 -8.27 16.75 -31.62
C ILE A 61 -7.59 15.88 -32.67
N THR A 62 -7.58 14.58 -32.44
CA THR A 62 -7.09 13.58 -33.38
C THR A 62 -8.09 12.45 -33.44
N VAL A 63 -8.64 12.19 -34.61
CA VAL A 63 -9.47 11.02 -34.88
C VAL A 63 -8.86 10.33 -36.07
N HIS A 64 -8.60 9.03 -35.94
CA HIS A 64 -8.07 8.26 -37.05
C HIS A 64 -9.19 7.80 -38.00
N PRO A 65 -8.89 7.60 -39.30
CA PRO A 65 -9.86 7.14 -40.28
C PRO A 65 -10.51 5.79 -39.94
N ARG A 66 -11.60 5.50 -40.67
CA ARG A 66 -12.57 4.43 -40.40
C ARG A 66 -13.44 4.72 -39.16
N PHE A 67 -13.65 6.00 -38.89
CA PHE A 67 -14.61 6.48 -37.91
C PHE A 67 -16.04 6.38 -38.45
N VAL A 68 -17.00 6.02 -37.60
CA VAL A 68 -18.42 5.88 -37.96
C VAL A 68 -19.30 6.56 -36.91
N CYS A 69 -20.31 7.31 -37.35
CA CYS A 69 -21.35 7.91 -36.50
C CYS A 69 -22.71 7.98 -37.21
N ASP A 70 -23.78 8.32 -36.48
CA ASP A 70 -25.13 8.46 -37.05
C ASP A 70 -25.36 9.86 -37.63
N TYR A 71 -25.11 10.90 -36.82
CA TYR A 71 -25.38 12.30 -37.13
C TYR A 71 -24.11 13.16 -37.06
N GLY A 72 -23.15 12.80 -36.20
CA GLY A 72 -21.92 13.56 -35.92
C GLY A 72 -22.15 14.86 -35.14
N SER A 73 -23.22 15.59 -35.45
CA SER A 73 -23.56 16.86 -34.82
C SER A 73 -23.90 16.77 -33.33
N ASN A 74 -24.19 15.56 -32.81
CA ASN A 74 -24.50 15.35 -31.40
C ASN A 74 -23.27 14.87 -30.60
N ILE A 75 -22.08 14.88 -31.21
CA ILE A 75 -20.82 14.55 -30.58
C ILE A 75 -20.15 15.85 -30.12
N TYR A 76 -19.82 15.93 -28.83
CA TYR A 76 -19.15 17.06 -28.20
C TYR A 76 -17.89 16.57 -27.51
N VAL A 77 -16.72 17.04 -27.96
CA VAL A 77 -15.42 16.63 -27.41
C VAL A 77 -14.66 17.83 -26.85
N GLY A 78 -13.92 17.59 -25.77
CA GLY A 78 -13.03 18.54 -25.14
C GLY A 78 -11.71 18.76 -25.89
N GLU A 79 -10.77 19.39 -25.21
CA GLU A 79 -9.39 19.62 -25.65
C GLU A 79 -8.58 18.32 -25.62
N ASN A 80 -7.63 18.17 -26.55
CA ASN A 80 -6.74 17.00 -26.67
C ASN A 80 -7.48 15.65 -26.81
N PHE A 81 -8.66 15.63 -27.43
CA PHE A 81 -9.40 14.40 -27.66
C PHE A 81 -8.68 13.51 -28.69
N TYR A 82 -8.52 12.23 -28.35
CA TYR A 82 -7.92 11.23 -29.24
C TYR A 82 -8.85 10.03 -29.43
N ALA A 83 -9.13 9.68 -30.69
CA ALA A 83 -9.82 8.43 -31.06
C ALA A 83 -9.02 7.67 -32.12
N ASN A 84 -8.71 6.41 -31.82
CA ASN A 84 -7.94 5.55 -32.70
C ASN A 84 -8.84 4.95 -33.81
N TYR A 85 -8.25 4.16 -34.71
CA TYR A 85 -8.94 3.55 -35.85
C TYR A 85 -10.21 2.77 -35.45
N ASP A 86 -11.17 2.73 -36.37
CA ASP A 86 -12.37 1.89 -36.27
C ASP A 86 -13.32 2.24 -35.10
N CYS A 87 -13.27 3.46 -34.57
CA CYS A 87 -14.22 3.91 -33.54
C CYS A 87 -15.63 4.12 -34.10
N THR A 88 -16.66 3.68 -33.36
CA THR A 88 -18.09 3.81 -33.73
C THR A 88 -18.88 4.57 -32.67
N PHE A 89 -19.31 5.80 -32.96
CA PHE A 89 -20.03 6.67 -32.04
C PHE A 89 -21.46 6.90 -32.55
N LEU A 90 -22.41 6.08 -32.11
CA LEU A 90 -23.82 6.18 -32.49
C LEU A 90 -24.51 7.27 -31.65
N ASP A 91 -24.62 8.47 -32.22
CA ASP A 91 -25.01 9.72 -31.56
C ASP A 91 -26.49 10.11 -31.82
N VAL A 92 -27.40 9.14 -31.71
CA VAL A 92 -28.86 9.39 -31.64
C VAL A 92 -29.19 10.41 -30.53
N CYS A 93 -28.57 10.26 -29.36
CA CYS A 93 -28.53 11.29 -28.32
C CYS A 93 -27.10 11.83 -28.17
N GLU A 94 -26.96 12.88 -27.37
CA GLU A 94 -25.67 13.53 -27.16
C GLU A 94 -24.62 12.56 -26.58
N ILE A 95 -23.42 12.63 -27.16
CA ILE A 95 -22.19 12.05 -26.60
C ILE A 95 -21.31 13.22 -26.18
N ARG A 96 -21.08 13.37 -24.87
CA ARG A 96 -20.26 14.44 -24.30
C ARG A 96 -18.99 13.84 -23.71
N ILE A 97 -17.83 14.30 -24.17
CA ILE A 97 -16.52 13.81 -23.77
C ILE A 97 -15.68 15.01 -23.30
N GLY A 98 -15.09 14.89 -22.10
CA GLY A 98 -14.21 15.89 -21.50
C GLY A 98 -12.85 16.02 -22.18
N ASP A 99 -11.95 16.73 -21.52
CA ASP A 99 -10.60 17.01 -21.99
C ASP A 99 -9.68 15.78 -21.82
N ASN A 100 -8.66 15.66 -22.67
CA ASN A 100 -7.62 14.63 -22.64
C ASN A 100 -8.13 13.18 -22.71
N ALA A 101 -9.34 12.96 -23.24
CA ALA A 101 -9.89 11.62 -23.35
C ALA A 101 -9.25 10.86 -24.52
N MET A 102 -8.84 9.60 -24.27
CA MET A 102 -8.18 8.73 -25.24
C MET A 102 -8.99 7.45 -25.46
N PHE A 103 -9.29 7.15 -26.72
CA PHE A 103 -10.01 5.95 -27.12
C PHE A 103 -9.11 5.09 -28.00
N GLY A 104 -8.87 3.85 -27.57
CA GLY A 104 -8.18 2.82 -28.35
C GLY A 104 -8.99 2.39 -29.58
N PRO A 105 -8.42 1.53 -30.44
CA PRO A 105 -9.08 1.14 -31.67
C PRO A 105 -10.33 0.30 -31.39
N ASN A 106 -11.33 0.38 -32.26
CA ASN A 106 -12.61 -0.33 -32.14
C ASN A 106 -13.45 0.03 -30.90
N CYS A 107 -13.20 1.18 -30.27
CA CYS A 107 -14.06 1.65 -29.18
C CYS A 107 -15.45 2.06 -29.70
N GLN A 108 -16.47 1.82 -28.89
CA GLN A 108 -17.88 2.04 -29.25
C GLN A 108 -18.61 2.85 -28.18
N LEU A 109 -19.30 3.91 -28.59
CA LEU A 109 -20.20 4.70 -27.74
C LEU A 109 -21.58 4.65 -28.38
N LEU A 110 -22.53 4.02 -27.70
CA LEU A 110 -23.81 3.66 -28.30
C LEU A 110 -24.92 4.35 -27.51
N THR A 111 -25.54 5.40 -28.05
CA THR A 111 -26.66 6.08 -27.38
C THR A 111 -28.03 5.54 -27.80
N ALA A 112 -28.10 4.85 -28.94
CA ALA A 112 -29.33 4.33 -29.52
C ALA A 112 -29.92 3.15 -28.73
N LEU A 113 -31.25 3.10 -28.66
CA LEU A 113 -32.04 2.05 -28.04
C LEU A 113 -33.28 1.73 -28.90
N HIS A 114 -33.79 0.51 -28.75
CA HIS A 114 -35.05 0.09 -29.35
C HIS A 114 -36.00 -0.45 -28.28
N PRO A 115 -37.33 -0.33 -28.49
CA PRO A 115 -38.30 -0.97 -27.63
C PRO A 115 -38.00 -2.47 -27.44
N LEU A 116 -38.13 -2.95 -26.19
CA LEU A 116 -37.98 -4.36 -25.89
C LEU A 116 -39.15 -5.17 -26.45
N ASP A 117 -40.35 -4.59 -26.44
CA ASP A 117 -41.52 -5.16 -27.10
C ASP A 117 -41.28 -5.29 -28.61
N ALA A 118 -41.55 -6.49 -29.13
CA ALA A 118 -41.24 -6.82 -30.51
C ALA A 118 -42.16 -6.09 -31.50
N GLU A 119 -43.45 -5.91 -31.18
CA GLU A 119 -44.38 -5.22 -32.06
C GLU A 119 -44.05 -3.73 -32.14
N GLU A 120 -43.71 -3.10 -31.00
CA GLU A 120 -43.28 -1.70 -30.98
C GLU A 120 -41.97 -1.49 -31.74
N ARG A 121 -41.00 -2.39 -31.59
CA ARG A 121 -39.71 -2.32 -32.31
C ARG A 121 -39.86 -2.46 -33.82
N ILE A 122 -40.71 -3.37 -34.29
CA ILE A 122 -40.95 -3.59 -35.73
C ILE A 122 -41.62 -2.37 -36.40
N ARG A 123 -42.35 -1.55 -35.63
CA ARG A 123 -42.94 -0.30 -36.14
C ARG A 123 -41.91 0.78 -36.45
N GLY A 124 -40.61 0.54 -36.23
CA GLY A 124 -39.52 1.45 -36.60
C GLY A 124 -39.32 2.62 -35.63
N LYS A 125 -39.94 2.57 -34.45
CA LYS A 125 -39.69 3.57 -33.39
C LYS A 125 -38.43 3.24 -32.63
N GLU A 126 -37.69 4.28 -32.30
CA GLU A 126 -36.43 4.23 -31.58
C GLU A 126 -36.44 5.26 -30.47
N TYR A 127 -35.51 5.13 -29.52
CA TYR A 127 -35.21 6.15 -28.53
C TYR A 127 -33.73 6.10 -28.22
N GLY A 128 -33.24 6.99 -27.36
CA GLY A 128 -31.84 6.98 -26.97
C GLY A 128 -31.63 7.47 -25.55
N SER A 129 -30.40 7.33 -25.08
CA SER A 129 -29.97 7.86 -23.80
C SER A 129 -28.55 8.41 -23.94
N PRO A 130 -28.31 9.68 -23.53
CA PRO A 130 -27.02 10.33 -23.73
C PRO A 130 -25.90 9.64 -22.95
N ILE A 131 -24.66 9.81 -23.41
CA ILE A 131 -23.46 9.33 -22.73
C ILE A 131 -22.61 10.55 -22.33
N THR A 132 -22.12 10.55 -21.09
CA THR A 132 -21.16 11.55 -20.60
C THR A 132 -19.88 10.87 -20.16
N ILE A 133 -18.74 11.39 -20.60
CA ILE A 133 -17.40 10.93 -20.24
C ILE A 133 -16.64 12.15 -19.69
N GLY A 134 -16.11 12.04 -18.47
CA GLY A 134 -15.31 13.07 -17.82
C GLY A 134 -13.93 13.29 -18.45
N ASP A 135 -13.08 14.02 -17.73
CA ASP A 135 -11.74 14.37 -18.16
C ASP A 135 -10.74 13.22 -17.91
N ASN A 136 -9.68 13.18 -18.71
CA ASN A 136 -8.57 12.22 -18.58
C ASN A 136 -8.99 10.75 -18.64
N VAL A 137 -10.08 10.45 -19.34
CA VAL A 137 -10.58 9.08 -19.49
C VAL A 137 -9.80 8.33 -20.55
N TRP A 138 -9.43 7.08 -20.25
CA TRP A 138 -8.82 6.18 -21.23
C TRP A 138 -9.68 4.94 -21.46
N CYS A 139 -10.14 4.74 -22.70
CA CYS A 139 -10.81 3.51 -23.12
C CYS A 139 -9.84 2.63 -23.92
N GLY A 140 -9.53 1.45 -23.40
CA GLY A 140 -8.74 0.43 -24.09
C GLY A 140 -9.44 -0.13 -25.33
N ALA A 141 -8.67 -0.74 -26.23
CA ALA A 141 -9.16 -1.24 -27.50
C ALA A 141 -10.44 -2.11 -27.36
N GLY A 142 -11.43 -1.87 -28.20
CA GLY A 142 -12.68 -2.64 -28.23
C GLY A 142 -13.61 -2.41 -27.04
N ALA A 143 -13.39 -1.39 -26.20
CA ALA A 143 -14.31 -1.06 -25.12
C ALA A 143 -15.66 -0.54 -25.68
N THR A 144 -16.77 -0.90 -25.04
CA THR A 144 -18.12 -0.49 -25.41
C THR A 144 -18.79 0.22 -24.25
N ILE A 145 -19.27 1.45 -24.47
CA ILE A 145 -20.03 2.25 -23.52
C ILE A 145 -21.50 2.27 -23.96
N LEU A 146 -22.39 1.76 -23.11
CA LEU A 146 -23.82 1.60 -23.41
C LEU A 146 -24.64 2.89 -23.15
N PRO A 147 -25.88 2.95 -23.66
CA PRO A 147 -26.74 4.12 -23.51
C PRO A 147 -26.94 4.53 -22.05
N GLY A 148 -26.88 5.84 -21.77
CA GLY A 148 -27.16 6.40 -20.44
C GLY A 148 -26.02 6.32 -19.43
N VAL A 149 -24.83 5.84 -19.85
CA VAL A 149 -23.65 5.76 -18.98
C VAL A 149 -23.01 7.14 -18.81
N ASN A 150 -22.73 7.46 -17.54
CA ASN A 150 -21.89 8.59 -17.15
C ASN A 150 -20.61 8.06 -16.48
N LEU A 151 -19.45 8.38 -17.04
CA LEU A 151 -18.15 8.13 -16.42
C LEU A 151 -17.58 9.44 -15.88
N GLY A 152 -17.11 9.42 -14.64
CA GLY A 152 -16.38 10.53 -14.04
C GLY A 152 -14.97 10.72 -14.60
N ASP A 153 -14.16 11.49 -13.89
CA ASP A 153 -12.80 11.85 -14.30
C ASP A 153 -11.79 10.73 -13.99
N ASN A 154 -10.69 10.69 -14.73
CA ASN A 154 -9.57 9.76 -14.52
C ASN A 154 -9.99 8.28 -14.58
N VAL A 155 -11.05 7.96 -15.31
CA VAL A 155 -11.52 6.58 -15.47
C VAL A 155 -10.70 5.85 -16.53
N VAL A 156 -10.26 4.64 -16.23
CA VAL A 156 -9.62 3.73 -17.19
C VAL A 156 -10.55 2.55 -17.46
N VAL A 157 -10.94 2.36 -18.71
CA VAL A 157 -11.75 1.21 -19.16
C VAL A 157 -10.82 0.22 -19.85
N GLY A 158 -10.68 -0.98 -19.29
CA GLY A 158 -9.85 -2.04 -19.87
C GLY A 158 -10.36 -2.50 -21.24
N ALA A 159 -9.45 -2.99 -22.08
CA ALA A 159 -9.77 -3.48 -23.42
C ALA A 159 -10.88 -4.55 -23.43
N GLY A 160 -11.76 -4.49 -24.43
CA GLY A 160 -12.90 -5.41 -24.61
C GLY A 160 -13.99 -5.32 -23.53
N SER A 161 -13.97 -4.32 -22.67
CA SER A 161 -14.96 -4.18 -21.60
C SER A 161 -16.28 -3.61 -22.10
N VAL A 162 -17.39 -4.06 -21.50
CA VAL A 162 -18.73 -3.54 -21.79
C VAL A 162 -19.27 -2.80 -20.57
N VAL A 163 -19.28 -1.48 -20.61
CA VAL A 163 -19.72 -0.61 -19.52
C VAL A 163 -21.23 -0.43 -19.60
N THR A 164 -21.95 -1.06 -18.68
CA THR A 164 -23.42 -1.12 -18.67
C THR A 164 -24.07 -0.20 -17.62
N LYS A 165 -23.27 0.55 -16.85
CA LYS A 165 -23.73 1.47 -15.80
C LYS A 165 -22.68 2.55 -15.55
N SER A 166 -23.10 3.64 -14.93
CA SER A 166 -22.25 4.77 -14.57
C SER A 166 -21.27 4.45 -13.44
N PHE A 167 -20.12 5.12 -13.45
CA PHE A 167 -19.08 5.05 -12.42
C PHE A 167 -18.53 6.44 -12.12
N GLY A 168 -18.14 6.69 -10.87
CA GLY A 168 -17.49 7.94 -10.46
C GLY A 168 -16.02 7.99 -10.86
N ASP A 169 -15.30 8.95 -10.29
CA ASP A 169 -13.92 9.29 -10.66
C ASP A 169 -12.90 8.25 -10.19
N ASN A 170 -11.70 8.29 -10.77
CA ASN A 170 -10.50 7.59 -10.29
C ASN A 170 -10.66 6.07 -10.18
N VAL A 171 -11.17 5.41 -11.21
CA VAL A 171 -11.39 3.96 -11.18
C VAL A 171 -10.88 3.28 -12.43
N VAL A 172 -10.42 2.04 -12.27
CA VAL A 172 -10.18 1.12 -13.39
C VAL A 172 -11.36 0.16 -13.48
N LEU A 173 -11.96 0.10 -14.66
CA LEU A 173 -13.07 -0.77 -15.01
C LEU A 173 -12.58 -1.88 -15.92
N ALA A 174 -13.03 -3.12 -15.71
CA ALA A 174 -12.78 -4.21 -16.65
C ALA A 174 -13.92 -5.23 -16.69
N GLY A 175 -14.07 -5.90 -17.83
CA GLY A 175 -14.93 -7.06 -18.01
C GLY A 175 -16.22 -6.80 -18.80
N ASN A 176 -17.00 -7.85 -19.00
CA ASN A 176 -18.31 -7.83 -19.66
C ASN A 176 -19.31 -8.63 -18.81
N PRO A 177 -20.19 -7.98 -18.03
CA PRO A 177 -20.28 -6.53 -17.83
C PRO A 177 -19.11 -5.97 -17.00
N ALA A 178 -18.72 -4.72 -17.26
CA ALA A 178 -17.61 -4.08 -16.57
C ALA A 178 -17.87 -3.92 -15.07
N ARG A 179 -16.82 -4.07 -14.28
CA ARG A 179 -16.78 -3.87 -12.83
C ARG A 179 -15.57 -3.02 -12.47
N MET A 180 -15.65 -2.29 -11.36
CA MET A 180 -14.48 -1.65 -10.77
C MET A 180 -13.51 -2.74 -10.31
N ILE A 181 -12.29 -2.71 -10.83
CA ILE A 181 -11.21 -3.65 -10.46
C ILE A 181 -10.08 -2.96 -9.69
N LYS A 182 -9.99 -1.62 -9.75
CA LYS A 182 -9.02 -0.82 -9.00
C LYS A 182 -9.58 0.58 -8.72
N ASP A 183 -9.32 1.09 -7.52
CA ASP A 183 -9.45 2.51 -7.15
C ASP A 183 -8.08 3.17 -7.41
N LEU A 184 -8.07 4.27 -8.17
CA LEU A 184 -6.88 5.04 -8.59
C LEU A 184 -6.59 6.22 -7.67
N THR A 185 -7.44 6.49 -6.68
CA THR A 185 -7.10 7.49 -5.68
C THR A 185 -5.85 7.04 -4.93
N GLU A 186 -4.85 7.92 -4.83
CA GLU A 186 -3.67 7.66 -3.98
C GLU A 186 -4.18 7.31 -2.58
N THR A 187 -3.91 6.08 -2.14
CA THR A 187 -4.24 5.69 -0.77
C THR A 187 -3.16 6.29 0.13
N SER A 188 -3.30 7.57 0.44
CA SER A 188 -2.53 8.19 1.51
C SER A 188 -2.96 7.53 2.82
N CYS A 189 -2.05 6.80 3.44
CA CYS A 189 -2.20 6.27 4.77
C CYS A 189 -1.39 7.14 5.72
N LEU A 190 -1.98 7.53 6.84
CA LEU A 190 -1.20 8.07 7.94
C LEU A 190 -0.48 6.90 8.61
N THR A 191 0.84 6.88 8.54
CA THR A 191 1.65 5.93 9.27
C THR A 191 2.24 6.59 10.51
N ILE A 192 2.19 5.90 11.66
CA ILE A 192 2.59 6.40 12.97
C ILE A 192 3.49 5.36 13.63
N ASP A 193 4.65 5.78 14.13
CA ASP A 193 5.55 4.99 14.96
C ASP A 193 5.58 5.56 16.37
N ILE A 194 4.95 4.86 17.31
CA ILE A 194 4.90 5.26 18.71
C ILE A 194 6.20 4.80 19.37
N GLY A 195 7.16 5.69 19.56
CA GLY A 195 8.39 5.40 20.31
C GLY A 195 8.28 5.73 21.79
N GLY A 196 9.24 5.25 22.59
CA GLY A 196 9.32 5.59 24.02
C GLY A 196 9.62 7.06 24.30
N SER A 197 10.29 7.75 23.37
CA SER A 197 10.71 9.17 23.51
C SER A 197 9.96 10.12 22.58
N ALA A 198 9.62 9.65 21.37
CA ALA A 198 8.88 10.43 20.39
C ALA A 198 7.89 9.55 19.63
N ILE A 199 6.77 10.14 19.22
CA ILE A 199 5.82 9.59 18.25
C ILE A 199 6.16 10.23 16.90
N LYS A 200 6.58 9.41 15.93
CA LYS A 200 6.87 9.83 14.56
C LYS A 200 5.69 9.52 13.67
N TYR A 201 5.42 10.33 12.67
CA TYR A 201 4.30 10.08 11.76
C TYR A 201 4.53 10.75 10.40
N GLY A 202 3.78 10.31 9.40
CA GLY A 202 3.79 10.89 8.06
C GLY A 202 2.78 10.21 7.14
N LEU A 203 2.64 10.74 5.93
CA LEU A 203 1.84 10.11 4.88
C LEU A 203 2.69 9.09 4.13
N ILE A 204 2.14 7.93 3.85
CA ILE A 204 2.79 6.90 3.04
C ILE A 204 1.86 6.45 1.90
N ASP A 205 2.47 6.26 0.73
CA ASP A 205 1.81 5.82 -0.49
C ASP A 205 2.10 4.35 -0.85
N GLU A 206 1.49 3.88 -1.93
CA GLU A 206 1.69 2.53 -2.48
C GLU A 206 3.10 2.24 -3.01
N ARG A 207 3.91 3.28 -3.21
CA ARG A 207 5.34 3.17 -3.59
C ARG A 207 6.24 3.08 -2.36
N LEU A 208 5.67 3.05 -1.15
CA LEU A 208 6.37 3.05 0.14
C LEU A 208 7.18 4.33 0.40
N VAL A 209 6.80 5.44 -0.24
CA VAL A 209 7.42 6.74 -0.01
C VAL A 209 6.71 7.42 1.15
N VAL A 210 7.47 7.77 2.20
CA VAL A 210 6.97 8.55 3.34
C VAL A 210 7.19 10.04 3.07
N THR A 211 6.12 10.81 3.02
CA THR A 211 6.06 12.27 2.85
C THR A 211 5.46 12.94 4.10
N GLU A 212 5.63 14.26 4.25
CA GLU A 212 5.11 15.02 5.41
C GLU A 212 5.55 14.41 6.77
N GLU A 213 6.81 13.96 6.86
CA GLU A 213 7.35 13.31 8.06
C GLU A 213 7.54 14.31 9.20
N ASN A 214 6.89 14.03 10.33
CA ASN A 214 6.88 14.86 11.53
C ASN A 214 7.07 14.00 12.79
N GLN A 215 7.33 14.64 13.92
CA GLN A 215 7.42 13.96 15.21
C GLN A 215 6.98 14.87 16.36
N VAL A 216 6.43 14.25 17.41
CA VAL A 216 6.12 14.90 18.69
C VAL A 216 6.72 14.10 19.84
N PRO A 217 7.06 14.74 20.99
CA PRO A 217 7.49 14.00 22.18
C PRO A 217 6.42 13.01 22.64
N THR A 218 6.83 11.84 23.10
CA THR A 218 5.89 10.85 23.68
C THR A 218 5.34 11.40 25.00
N PRO A 219 4.01 11.57 25.15
CA PRO A 219 3.46 12.18 26.35
C PRO A 219 3.69 11.36 27.63
N ALA A 220 3.62 12.00 28.79
CA ALA A 220 3.91 11.36 30.07
C ALA A 220 2.70 10.61 30.67
N SER A 221 1.49 10.90 30.18
CA SER A 221 0.24 10.31 30.64
C SER A 221 -0.61 9.73 29.51
N LEU A 222 -1.53 8.82 29.85
CA LEU A 222 -2.45 8.21 28.88
C LEU A 222 -3.41 9.25 28.27
N GLU A 223 -3.83 10.25 29.05
CA GLU A 223 -4.75 11.30 28.60
C GLU A 223 -4.08 12.20 27.55
N GLU A 224 -2.88 12.69 27.85
CA GLU A 224 -2.10 13.50 26.90
C GLU A 224 -1.71 12.69 25.66
N PHE A 225 -1.42 11.39 25.82
CA PHE A 225 -1.17 10.48 24.70
C PHE A 225 -2.37 10.41 23.75
N TRP A 226 -3.58 10.27 24.27
CA TRP A 226 -4.80 10.27 23.44
C TRP A 226 -5.06 11.61 22.77
N SER A 227 -4.86 12.71 23.49
CA SER A 227 -5.00 14.05 22.93
C SER A 227 -4.00 14.27 21.79
N SER A 228 -2.75 13.85 21.97
CA SER A 228 -1.70 13.96 20.96
C SER A 228 -2.00 13.12 19.71
N LEU A 229 -2.38 11.85 19.88
CA LEU A 229 -2.75 11.00 18.73
C LEU A 229 -3.98 11.53 17.99
N THR A 230 -4.99 12.02 18.72
CA THR A 230 -6.18 12.62 18.12
C THR A 230 -5.82 13.83 17.27
N ALA A 231 -5.02 14.75 17.82
CA ALA A 231 -4.58 15.94 17.10
C ALA A 231 -3.77 15.59 15.84
N ILE A 232 -2.88 14.60 15.91
CA ILE A 232 -2.14 14.10 14.75
C ILE A 232 -3.11 13.59 13.68
N VAL A 233 -4.10 12.77 14.03
CA VAL A 233 -5.02 12.20 13.03
C VAL A 233 -5.93 13.27 12.43
N GLU A 234 -6.44 14.21 13.24
CA GLU A 234 -7.28 15.32 12.78
C GLU A 234 -6.56 16.21 11.76
N GLU A 235 -5.24 16.41 11.89
CA GLU A 235 -4.43 17.18 10.93
C GLU A 235 -4.48 16.58 9.51
N TYR A 236 -4.57 15.25 9.38
CA TYR A 236 -4.52 14.54 8.11
C TYR A 236 -5.85 13.91 7.69
N GLN A 237 -6.92 14.02 8.48
CA GLN A 237 -8.16 13.27 8.32
C GLN A 237 -8.75 13.34 6.90
N GLU A 238 -8.75 14.52 6.29
CA GLU A 238 -9.28 14.73 4.93
C GLU A 238 -8.37 14.19 3.82
N LYS A 239 -7.09 13.93 4.13
CA LYS A 239 -6.09 13.42 3.17
C LYS A 239 -5.96 11.90 3.22
N ILE A 240 -6.47 11.22 4.24
CA ILE A 240 -6.15 9.80 4.49
C ILE A 240 -7.36 8.89 4.43
N LYS A 241 -7.12 7.64 4.02
CA LYS A 241 -8.14 6.57 4.02
C LYS A 241 -7.89 5.49 5.08
N ALA A 242 -6.81 5.62 5.85
CA ALA A 242 -6.37 4.61 6.79
C ALA A 242 -5.30 5.12 7.75
N ILE A 243 -5.16 4.43 8.89
CA ILE A 243 -4.08 4.67 9.85
C ILE A 243 -3.32 3.35 10.07
N ALA A 244 -2.01 3.41 9.93
CA ALA A 244 -1.10 2.30 10.20
C ALA A 244 -0.19 2.67 11.37
N ILE A 245 -0.15 1.84 12.40
CA ILE A 245 0.58 2.16 13.64
C ILE A 245 1.60 1.08 13.96
N SER A 246 2.85 1.47 14.17
CA SER A 246 3.87 0.71 14.88
C SER A 246 3.86 1.12 16.35
N CYS A 247 3.88 0.14 17.26
CA CYS A 247 3.84 0.37 18.70
C CYS A 247 4.70 -0.65 19.46
N PRO A 248 5.47 -0.24 20.48
CA PRO A 248 6.33 -1.13 21.24
C PRO A 248 5.52 -2.10 22.08
N GLY A 249 6.09 -3.29 22.25
CA GLY A 249 5.59 -4.32 23.15
C GLY A 249 4.52 -5.24 22.53
N GLU A 250 3.66 -5.79 23.37
CA GLU A 250 2.80 -6.91 23.00
C GLU A 250 1.47 -6.44 22.40
N ILE A 251 1.32 -6.65 21.08
CA ILE A 251 0.16 -6.24 20.30
C ILE A 251 -0.66 -7.46 19.88
N SER A 252 -1.95 -7.40 20.14
CA SER A 252 -2.91 -8.43 19.70
C SER A 252 -3.33 -8.25 18.24
N LYS A 253 -3.92 -9.31 17.65
CA LYS A 253 -4.43 -9.28 16.27
C LYS A 253 -5.48 -8.19 15.99
N ASN A 254 -6.24 -7.76 17.01
CA ASN A 254 -7.23 -6.68 16.86
C ASN A 254 -6.66 -5.29 17.18
N GLY A 255 -5.33 -5.16 17.26
CA GLY A 255 -4.64 -3.89 17.49
C GLY A 255 -4.78 -3.33 18.90
N ARG A 256 -5.07 -4.18 19.90
CA ARG A 256 -4.96 -3.83 21.32
C ARG A 256 -3.52 -4.01 21.81
N VAL A 257 -3.01 -3.00 22.52
CA VAL A 257 -1.71 -3.01 23.19
C VAL A 257 -1.88 -3.65 24.57
N PHE A 258 -1.33 -4.83 24.81
CA PHE A 258 -1.35 -5.46 26.13
C PHE A 258 -0.29 -4.85 27.06
N ARG A 259 0.91 -4.62 26.52
CA ARG A 259 2.04 -3.98 27.23
C ARG A 259 2.80 -3.09 26.25
N GLY A 260 2.94 -1.79 26.55
CA GLY A 260 3.59 -0.80 25.68
C GLY A 260 5.09 -0.61 25.89
N GLY A 261 5.83 -1.64 26.30
CA GLY A 261 7.26 -1.55 26.56
C GLY A 261 7.61 -0.49 27.63
N LEU A 262 8.40 0.51 27.24
CA LEU A 262 8.80 1.62 28.12
C LEU A 262 7.69 2.64 28.40
N ILE A 263 6.56 2.57 27.71
CA ILE A 263 5.43 3.49 27.90
C ILE A 263 4.48 2.85 28.91
N PRO A 264 4.58 3.14 30.22
CA PRO A 264 4.04 2.27 31.26
C PRO A 264 2.51 2.31 31.32
N TYR A 265 1.91 3.40 30.82
CA TYR A 265 0.47 3.62 30.77
C TYR A 265 -0.21 2.94 29.58
N LEU A 266 0.54 2.46 28.59
CA LEU A 266 0.00 1.67 27.47
C LEU A 266 -0.18 0.21 27.87
N LYS A 267 -1.07 -0.02 28.84
CA LYS A 267 -1.43 -1.37 29.31
C LYS A 267 -2.89 -1.63 29.01
N ASN A 268 -3.14 -2.70 28.26
CA ASN A 268 -4.48 -3.13 27.89
C ASN A 268 -5.30 -2.05 27.14
N VAL A 269 -4.66 -1.34 26.21
CA VAL A 269 -5.24 -0.19 25.48
C VAL A 269 -5.77 -0.62 24.10
N PRO A 270 -7.07 -0.46 23.79
CA PRO A 270 -7.65 -0.83 22.49
C PRO A 270 -7.38 0.19 21.38
N LEU A 271 -6.10 0.42 21.08
CA LEU A 271 -5.63 1.49 20.20
C LEU A 271 -6.31 1.51 18.82
N ALA A 272 -6.29 0.38 18.10
CA ALA A 272 -6.92 0.29 16.78
C ALA A 272 -8.44 0.53 16.84
N LYS A 273 -9.12 -0.10 17.80
CA LYS A 273 -10.58 -0.01 17.92
C LYS A 273 -11.03 1.42 18.20
N GLN A 274 -10.39 2.11 19.15
CA GLN A 274 -10.78 3.47 19.53
C GLN A 274 -10.57 4.46 18.38
N LEU A 275 -9.42 4.43 17.72
CA LEU A 275 -9.16 5.31 16.57
C LEU A 275 -10.08 4.98 15.39
N SER A 276 -10.35 3.70 15.15
CA SER A 276 -11.25 3.29 14.07
C SER A 276 -12.69 3.73 14.31
N GLU A 277 -13.19 3.63 15.54
CA GLU A 277 -14.53 4.12 15.93
C GLU A 277 -14.61 5.64 15.87
N GLN A 278 -13.57 6.36 16.32
CA GLN A 278 -13.54 7.82 16.35
C GLN A 278 -13.48 8.43 14.94
N PHE A 279 -12.63 7.89 14.07
CA PHE A 279 -12.37 8.48 12.74
C PHE A 279 -13.06 7.75 11.58
N SER A 280 -13.86 6.72 11.88
CA SER A 280 -14.60 5.93 10.88
C SER A 280 -13.73 5.40 9.72
N MET A 281 -12.48 5.06 10.02
CA MET A 281 -11.52 4.53 9.04
C MET A 281 -10.78 3.30 9.57
N PRO A 282 -10.24 2.44 8.69
CA PRO A 282 -9.52 1.26 9.13
C PRO A 282 -8.20 1.63 9.80
N VAL A 283 -7.94 1.03 10.96
CA VAL A 283 -6.70 1.21 11.74
C VAL A 283 -6.07 -0.14 12.01
N SER A 284 -4.77 -0.27 11.77
CA SER A 284 -3.99 -1.44 12.18
C SER A 284 -2.87 -1.04 13.13
N VAL A 285 -2.59 -1.88 14.13
CA VAL A 285 -1.45 -1.69 15.04
C VAL A 285 -0.57 -2.93 14.95
N LEU A 286 0.74 -2.72 14.82
CA LEU A 286 1.76 -3.75 14.75
C LEU A 286 2.86 -3.49 15.78
N ASN A 287 3.51 -4.55 16.25
CA ASN A 287 4.73 -4.43 17.04
C ASN A 287 5.87 -3.80 16.21
N ASP A 288 6.69 -2.96 16.83
CA ASP A 288 7.84 -2.27 16.22
C ASP A 288 8.85 -3.21 15.54
N ALA A 289 9.27 -4.29 16.21
CA ALA A 289 10.20 -5.26 15.62
C ALA A 289 9.59 -6.01 14.43
N ASN A 290 8.30 -6.34 14.50
CA ASN A 290 7.57 -6.92 13.38
C ASN A 290 7.42 -5.92 12.22
N ALA A 291 7.20 -4.63 12.51
CA ALA A 291 7.13 -3.59 11.50
C ALA A 291 8.49 -3.46 10.79
N ALA A 292 9.57 -3.37 11.55
CA ALA A 292 10.92 -3.34 10.99
C ALA A 292 11.20 -4.56 10.09
N ALA A 293 10.78 -5.76 10.51
CA ALA A 293 10.94 -6.97 9.71
C ALA A 293 10.22 -6.89 8.36
N LEU A 294 8.95 -6.45 8.37
CA LEU A 294 8.16 -6.30 7.15
C LEU A 294 8.78 -5.27 6.20
N ALA A 295 9.28 -4.16 6.69
CA ALA A 295 9.94 -3.17 5.85
C ALA A 295 11.17 -3.75 5.13
N GLU A 296 11.97 -4.55 5.84
CA GLU A 296 13.16 -5.17 5.24
C GLU A 296 12.83 -6.19 4.15
N THR A 297 11.64 -6.81 4.17
CA THR A 297 11.20 -7.74 3.08
C THR A 297 10.92 -7.06 1.74
N LYS A 298 10.80 -5.72 1.70
CA LYS A 298 10.49 -4.99 0.45
C LYS A 298 11.70 -4.34 -0.19
N SER A 299 12.53 -3.71 0.63
CA SER A 299 13.63 -2.85 0.18
C SER A 299 14.92 -3.09 0.96
N GLY A 300 14.94 -4.05 1.88
CA GLY A 300 16.01 -4.23 2.86
C GLY A 300 16.80 -5.52 2.74
N VAL A 301 17.45 -5.90 3.83
CA VAL A 301 18.28 -7.11 3.95
C VAL A 301 17.48 -8.38 3.68
N LEU A 302 16.19 -8.38 4.07
CA LEU A 302 15.33 -9.57 4.02
C LEU A 302 14.54 -9.70 2.72
N LYS A 303 14.83 -8.89 1.68
CA LYS A 303 14.03 -8.80 0.46
C LYS A 303 13.97 -10.11 -0.35
N ASP A 304 15.10 -10.80 -0.43
CA ASP A 304 15.24 -12.02 -1.23
C ASP A 304 15.31 -13.28 -0.36
N SER A 305 15.10 -13.14 0.96
CA SER A 305 15.14 -14.26 1.91
C SER A 305 13.78 -14.97 2.00
N HIS A 306 13.79 -16.30 1.91
CA HIS A 306 12.62 -17.14 2.18
C HIS A 306 12.28 -17.19 3.66
N CYS A 307 13.30 -17.16 4.53
CA CYS A 307 13.14 -16.99 5.96
C CYS A 307 14.21 -16.04 6.51
N GLY A 308 13.77 -14.91 7.05
CA GLY A 308 14.62 -13.84 7.54
C GLY A 308 14.27 -13.43 8.96
N ALA A 309 15.23 -12.88 9.68
CA ALA A 309 15.00 -12.33 11.01
C ALA A 309 15.59 -10.93 11.15
N ILE A 310 15.01 -10.13 12.03
CA ILE A 310 15.57 -8.86 12.48
C ILE A 310 15.60 -8.80 14.00
N LEU A 311 16.73 -8.38 14.55
CA LEU A 311 16.85 -8.01 15.96
C LEU A 311 16.85 -6.49 16.07
N VAL A 312 15.80 -5.92 16.64
CA VAL A 312 15.70 -4.48 16.89
C VAL A 312 16.28 -4.16 18.26
N LEU A 313 17.41 -3.47 18.29
CA LEU A 313 18.14 -3.14 19.51
C LEU A 313 17.72 -1.75 20.02
N GLY A 314 17.05 -1.72 21.16
CA GLY A 314 16.57 -0.49 21.78
C GLY A 314 16.58 -0.60 23.29
N THR A 315 15.41 -0.41 23.90
CA THR A 315 15.24 -0.44 25.36
C THR A 315 15.28 -1.88 25.88
N GLY A 316 14.90 -2.83 25.03
CA GLY A 316 15.25 -4.24 25.09
C GLY A 316 15.66 -4.74 23.70
N VAL A 317 15.56 -6.05 23.48
CA VAL A 317 15.74 -6.65 22.15
C VAL A 317 14.38 -7.04 21.61
N GLY A 318 14.01 -6.53 20.44
CA GLY A 318 12.83 -6.97 19.70
C GLY A 318 13.22 -7.99 18.64
N LEU A 319 12.42 -9.05 18.47
CA LEU A 319 12.62 -10.03 17.40
C LEU A 319 11.43 -9.96 16.42
N GLY A 320 11.73 -9.69 15.16
CA GLY A 320 10.80 -9.88 14.05
C GLY A 320 11.27 -11.01 13.16
N VAL A 321 10.38 -11.94 12.82
CA VAL A 321 10.68 -13.07 11.93
C VAL A 321 9.71 -13.04 10.76
N VAL A 322 10.25 -13.22 9.56
CA VAL A 322 9.49 -13.30 8.32
C VAL A 322 9.78 -14.61 7.61
N SER A 323 8.75 -15.17 7.00
CA SER A 323 8.86 -16.31 6.09
C SER A 323 7.92 -16.12 4.93
N GLU A 324 8.42 -16.31 3.70
CA GLU A 324 7.66 -16.10 2.45
C GLU A 324 7.00 -14.72 2.41
N ASN A 325 7.75 -13.68 2.80
CA ASN A 325 7.29 -12.28 2.90
C ASN A 325 6.09 -12.06 3.85
N ARG A 326 5.91 -12.94 4.84
CA ARG A 326 4.86 -12.84 5.86
C ARG A 326 5.46 -12.93 7.24
N LEU A 327 4.87 -12.21 8.19
CA LEU A 327 5.27 -12.30 9.59
C LEU A 327 4.99 -13.70 10.14
N VAL A 328 6.01 -14.27 10.77
CA VAL A 328 5.88 -15.49 11.58
C VAL A 328 5.41 -15.07 12.96
N THR A 329 4.18 -15.43 13.30
CA THR A 329 3.68 -15.26 14.68
C THR A 329 3.89 -16.57 15.43
N PHE A 330 4.80 -16.57 16.39
CA PHE A 330 4.88 -17.67 17.35
C PHE A 330 3.66 -17.58 18.27
N PRO A 331 2.92 -18.67 18.50
CA PRO A 331 1.87 -18.66 19.49
C PRO A 331 2.49 -18.28 20.83
N SER A 332 2.12 -17.12 21.38
CA SER A 332 2.38 -16.78 22.77
C SER A 332 1.53 -17.68 23.67
N ARG A 333 1.87 -18.97 23.71
CA ARG A 333 1.42 -19.87 24.74
C ARG A 333 2.54 -19.96 25.76
N ASP A 334 2.23 -19.46 26.94
CA ASP A 334 2.75 -19.97 28.21
C ASP A 334 2.72 -21.52 28.12
N LEU A 335 3.83 -22.13 27.70
CA LEU A 335 3.98 -23.59 27.51
C LEU A 335 4.07 -24.33 28.86
N ARG A 336 3.43 -23.81 29.91
CA ARG A 336 3.37 -24.43 31.23
C ARG A 336 2.61 -25.77 31.26
N PRO A 337 1.56 -26.05 30.44
CA PRO A 337 0.79 -27.29 30.65
C PRO A 337 1.02 -28.44 29.65
N SER A 338 1.79 -28.33 28.57
CA SER A 338 1.85 -29.41 27.55
C SER A 338 3.10 -30.30 27.56
N LEU A 339 4.03 -30.12 28.51
CA LEU A 339 5.20 -30.98 28.65
C LEU A 339 5.01 -32.11 29.69
N GLN A 340 3.91 -32.12 30.44
CA GLN A 340 3.60 -33.22 31.37
C GLN A 340 3.09 -34.48 30.66
N ASP A 341 2.62 -34.37 29.42
CA ASP A 341 2.00 -35.47 28.66
C ASP A 341 2.98 -36.25 27.77
N LEU A 342 4.24 -35.81 27.65
CA LEU A 342 5.28 -36.54 26.92
C LEU A 342 6.14 -37.36 27.90
N ARG A 343 5.53 -38.35 28.55
CA ARG A 343 6.30 -39.38 29.26
C ARG A 343 6.84 -40.38 28.24
N THR A 344 8.12 -40.26 27.90
CA THR A 344 8.88 -41.44 27.41
C THR A 344 9.76 -41.97 28.54
N ASN A 345 9.96 -43.29 28.58
CA ASN A 345 10.52 -44.03 29.71
C ASN A 345 12.04 -43.86 29.93
N ASP A 346 12.65 -42.80 29.41
CA ASP A 346 14.10 -42.59 29.49
C ASP A 346 14.44 -41.26 30.17
N GLU A 347 14.61 -41.30 31.49
CA GLU A 347 14.83 -40.11 32.35
C GLU A 347 16.11 -39.33 32.00
N SER A 348 17.15 -39.97 31.44
CA SER A 348 18.43 -39.30 31.17
C SER A 348 18.39 -38.42 29.92
N VAL A 349 17.65 -38.85 28.89
CA VAL A 349 17.45 -38.08 27.66
C VAL A 349 16.50 -36.91 27.93
N TRP A 350 15.44 -37.14 28.73
CA TRP A 350 14.54 -36.07 29.14
C TRP A 350 15.23 -35.02 30.01
N ARG A 351 16.09 -35.39 30.98
CA ARG A 351 16.83 -34.40 31.78
C ARG A 351 17.73 -33.53 30.91
N GLN A 352 18.40 -34.08 29.91
CA GLN A 352 19.28 -33.28 29.04
C GLN A 352 18.49 -32.34 28.11
N ILE A 353 17.42 -32.83 27.49
CA ILE A 353 16.57 -32.03 26.59
C ILE A 353 15.81 -30.95 27.37
N SER A 354 15.21 -31.29 28.52
CA SER A 354 14.49 -30.33 29.36
C SER A 354 15.42 -29.31 29.99
N HIS A 355 16.62 -29.69 30.44
CA HIS A 355 17.58 -28.74 31.01
C HIS A 355 18.12 -27.77 29.93
N SER A 356 18.43 -28.24 28.72
CA SER A 356 18.84 -27.36 27.61
C SER A 356 17.71 -26.44 27.11
N LEU A 357 16.48 -26.94 26.99
CA LEU A 357 15.34 -26.11 26.55
C LEU A 357 14.89 -25.09 27.62
N GLU A 358 14.90 -25.47 28.89
CA GLU A 358 14.52 -24.59 30.01
C GLU A 358 15.61 -23.53 30.28
N LEU A 359 16.91 -23.90 30.20
CA LEU A 359 18.03 -22.96 30.29
C LEU A 359 18.06 -21.99 29.10
N ASN A 360 17.78 -22.47 27.88
CA ASN A 360 17.71 -21.61 26.70
C ASN A 360 16.51 -20.64 26.79
N ARG A 361 15.37 -21.07 27.36
CA ARG A 361 14.20 -20.20 27.57
C ARG A 361 14.45 -19.10 28.61
N ILE A 362 15.00 -19.46 29.78
CA ILE A 362 15.33 -18.50 30.84
C ILE A 362 16.46 -17.56 30.38
N GLY A 363 17.43 -18.07 29.63
CA GLY A 363 18.49 -17.29 28.99
C GLY A 363 17.94 -16.27 28.00
N ILE A 364 17.09 -16.69 27.07
CA ILE A 364 16.38 -15.82 26.11
C ILE A 364 15.52 -14.79 26.87
N GLU A 365 14.61 -15.20 27.74
CA GLU A 365 13.74 -14.26 28.47
C GLU A 365 14.53 -13.25 29.32
N SER A 366 15.68 -13.63 29.92
CA SER A 366 16.54 -12.72 30.69
C SER A 366 17.37 -11.76 29.82
N LEU A 367 17.86 -12.23 28.66
CA LEU A 367 18.62 -11.42 27.68
C LEU A 367 17.72 -10.41 26.97
N PHE A 368 16.50 -10.83 26.62
CA PHE A 368 15.47 -9.97 26.03
C PHE A 368 14.96 -8.90 27.01
N SER A 369 15.04 -9.12 28.34
CA SER A 369 14.48 -8.22 29.35
C SER A 369 15.46 -7.23 29.98
N ASN A 370 16.79 -7.48 30.03
CA ASN A 370 17.72 -6.52 30.68
C ASN A 370 19.18 -6.50 30.18
N ALA A 371 19.72 -7.58 29.62
CA ALA A 371 21.14 -7.64 29.22
C ALA A 371 21.40 -7.18 27.77
N GLY A 372 20.47 -7.40 26.84
CA GLY A 372 20.58 -6.94 25.44
C GLY A 372 20.13 -5.49 25.19
N SER A 373 19.85 -4.71 26.24
CA SER A 373 19.35 -3.33 26.12
C SER A 373 20.44 -2.40 25.60
N ALA A 374 20.26 -1.89 24.37
CA ALA A 374 21.12 -0.86 23.79
C ALA A 374 21.12 0.43 24.61
N VAL A 375 19.96 0.82 25.14
CA VAL A 375 19.84 2.03 25.98
C VAL A 375 20.66 1.88 27.26
N LYS A 376 20.62 0.71 27.89
CA LYS A 376 21.43 0.44 29.09
C LYS A 376 22.91 0.42 28.78
N PHE A 377 23.32 -0.25 27.70
CA PHE A 377 24.71 -0.25 27.24
C PHE A 377 25.24 1.18 27.05
N ILE A 378 24.49 2.04 26.35
CA ILE A 378 24.88 3.44 26.13
C ILE A 378 24.95 4.22 27.44
N ALA A 379 24.04 3.97 28.38
CA ALA A 379 24.07 4.62 29.69
C ALA A 379 25.31 4.21 30.50
N ASP A 380 25.60 2.91 30.58
CA ASP A 380 26.75 2.37 31.31
C ASP A 380 28.07 2.85 30.68
N ALA A 381 28.18 2.84 29.34
CA ALA A 381 29.33 3.36 28.61
C ALA A 381 29.52 4.87 28.79
N SER A 382 28.42 5.64 28.83
CA SER A 382 28.48 7.09 29.06
C SER A 382 28.99 7.42 30.47
N GLN A 383 28.69 6.58 31.46
CA GLN A 383 29.24 6.72 32.82
C GLN A 383 30.73 6.47 32.86
N LEU A 384 31.24 5.43 32.17
CA LEU A 384 32.68 5.18 32.04
C LEU A 384 33.42 6.37 31.39
N LEU A 385 32.77 7.04 30.45
CA LEU A 385 33.28 8.24 29.78
C LEU A 385 33.08 9.55 30.57
N ASN A 386 32.49 9.49 31.77
CA ASN A 386 32.15 10.65 32.60
C ASN A 386 31.30 11.71 31.87
N LEU A 387 30.38 11.27 31.01
CA LEU A 387 29.46 12.16 30.30
C LEU A 387 28.32 12.61 31.22
N LYS A 388 27.82 13.83 31.01
CA LYS A 388 26.70 14.39 31.81
C LYS A 388 25.38 13.66 31.58
N GLU A 389 25.16 13.17 30.36
CA GLU A 389 23.96 12.48 29.92
C GLU A 389 24.36 11.34 28.97
N ALA A 390 23.48 10.35 28.83
CA ALA A 390 23.70 9.22 27.94
C ALA A 390 23.73 9.69 26.47
N ASP A 391 24.85 9.49 25.78
CA ASP A 391 25.06 9.99 24.42
C ASP A 391 25.73 8.92 23.54
N GLY A 392 24.93 8.25 22.73
CA GLY A 392 25.41 7.18 21.87
C GLY A 392 26.45 7.63 20.85
N GLN A 393 26.38 8.85 20.32
CA GLN A 393 27.35 9.32 19.33
C GLN A 393 28.74 9.47 19.96
N LYS A 394 28.81 10.05 21.16
CA LYS A 394 30.08 10.17 21.90
C LYS A 394 30.64 8.82 22.34
N VAL A 395 29.77 7.88 22.74
CA VAL A 395 30.19 6.51 23.10
C VAL A 395 30.88 5.84 21.92
N PHE A 396 30.26 5.85 20.73
CA PHE A 396 30.87 5.21 19.54
C PHE A 396 32.10 5.95 19.04
N GLN A 397 32.16 7.29 19.14
CA GLN A 397 33.40 8.04 18.88
C GLN A 397 34.55 7.60 19.80
N ALA A 398 34.28 7.36 21.08
CA ALA A 398 35.31 6.87 22.00
C ALA A 398 35.72 5.42 21.71
N LEU A 399 34.77 4.57 21.31
CA LEU A 399 35.05 3.19 20.88
C LEU A 399 35.93 3.12 19.62
N GLU A 400 35.81 4.09 18.72
CA GLU A 400 36.64 4.16 17.51
C GLU A 400 38.03 4.76 17.76
N ASN A 401 38.20 5.56 18.82
CA ASN A 401 39.42 6.31 19.10
C ASN A 401 40.13 5.84 20.38
N GLU A 402 40.77 4.66 20.30
CA GLU A 402 41.55 4.05 21.40
C GLU A 402 40.75 3.96 22.73
N PRO A 403 39.75 3.06 22.79
CA PRO A 403 38.92 2.92 23.99
C PRO A 403 39.74 2.45 25.19
N SER A 404 39.31 2.85 26.40
CA SER A 404 39.81 2.23 27.63
C SER A 404 39.49 0.75 27.66
N GLU A 405 40.30 -0.05 28.35
CA GLU A 405 40.08 -1.50 28.49
C GLU A 405 38.66 -1.80 29.02
N GLU A 406 38.19 -1.03 30.00
CA GLU A 406 36.87 -1.15 30.61
C GLU A 406 35.72 -0.90 29.60
N LEU A 407 35.86 0.13 28.75
CA LEU A 407 34.86 0.45 27.74
C LEU A 407 34.83 -0.59 26.61
N GLN A 408 36.00 -1.06 26.20
CA GLN A 408 36.14 -2.13 25.21
C GLN A 408 35.53 -3.44 25.73
N GLU A 409 35.80 -3.82 26.98
CA GLU A 409 35.24 -5.02 27.60
C GLU A 409 33.71 -4.96 27.70
N LEU A 410 33.16 -3.80 28.09
CA LEU A 410 31.71 -3.57 28.14
C LEU A 410 31.07 -3.75 26.75
N PHE A 411 31.66 -3.14 25.71
CA PHE A 411 31.16 -3.22 24.34
C PHE A 411 31.25 -4.63 23.76
N GLU A 412 32.37 -5.32 23.97
CA GLU A 412 32.54 -6.70 23.51
C GLU A 412 31.57 -7.66 24.23
N THR A 413 31.34 -7.46 25.52
CA THR A 413 30.36 -8.25 26.28
C THR A 413 28.96 -8.04 25.74
N TYR A 414 28.56 -6.78 25.49
CA TYR A 414 27.28 -6.46 24.87
C TYR A 414 27.11 -7.14 23.50
N CYS A 415 28.09 -7.01 22.61
CA CYS A 415 28.04 -7.62 21.28
C CYS A 415 27.98 -9.16 21.34
N ARG A 416 28.71 -9.76 22.28
CA ARG A 416 28.73 -11.21 22.52
C ARG A 416 27.38 -11.71 23.01
N ASP A 417 26.70 -10.98 23.88
CA ASP A 417 25.37 -11.33 24.36
C ASP A 417 24.34 -11.30 23.22
N ILE A 418 24.42 -10.32 22.31
CA ILE A 418 23.59 -10.29 21.10
C ILE A 418 23.94 -11.45 20.15
N ALA A 419 25.22 -11.76 19.98
CA ALA A 419 25.66 -12.90 19.17
C ALA A 419 25.14 -14.25 19.73
N PHE A 420 25.08 -14.41 21.04
CA PHE A 420 24.45 -15.57 21.69
C PHE A 420 22.95 -15.67 21.36
N LEU A 421 22.23 -14.53 21.31
CA LEU A 421 20.82 -14.52 20.89
C LEU A 421 20.65 -14.99 19.45
N ILE A 422 21.54 -14.57 18.55
CA ILE A 422 21.54 -14.99 17.14
C ILE A 422 21.77 -16.50 17.03
N LEU A 423 22.77 -17.05 17.74
CA LEU A 423 23.02 -18.49 17.76
C LEU A 423 21.83 -19.27 18.31
N ASN A 424 21.24 -18.81 19.41
CA ASN A 424 20.05 -19.43 19.98
C ASN A 424 18.90 -19.43 18.96
N LEU A 425 18.68 -18.34 18.23
CA LEU A 425 17.64 -18.27 17.19
C LEU A 425 17.83 -19.34 16.11
N GLN A 426 19.08 -19.56 15.65
CA GLN A 426 19.38 -20.60 14.66
C GLN A 426 19.03 -22.01 15.14
N THR A 427 19.06 -22.27 16.45
CA THR A 427 18.69 -23.59 16.97
C THR A 427 17.19 -23.90 16.79
N PHE A 428 16.35 -22.88 16.63
CA PHE A 428 14.91 -23.03 16.48
C PHE A 428 14.43 -22.84 15.03
N LEU A 429 15.15 -22.05 14.23
CA LEU A 429 14.72 -21.62 12.90
C LEU A 429 15.86 -21.68 11.90
N LYS A 430 15.59 -22.21 10.70
CA LYS A 430 16.49 -22.01 9.56
C LYS A 430 16.29 -20.60 9.01
N VAL A 431 17.07 -19.66 9.52
CA VAL A 431 17.15 -18.29 9.02
C VAL A 431 18.21 -18.23 7.93
N GLU A 432 17.97 -17.49 6.85
CA GLU A 432 18.94 -17.29 5.76
C GLU A 432 19.76 -16.02 5.98
N ASN A 433 19.10 -14.94 6.41
CA ASN A 433 19.71 -13.63 6.66
C ASN A 433 19.19 -13.03 7.95
N LEU A 434 20.07 -12.31 8.66
CA LEU A 434 19.70 -11.59 9.87
C LEU A 434 20.06 -10.10 9.78
N ALA A 435 19.07 -9.25 10.03
CA ALA A 435 19.25 -7.81 10.12
C ALA A 435 19.37 -7.34 11.58
N ILE A 436 20.20 -6.34 11.83
CA ILE A 436 20.27 -5.60 13.10
C ILE A 436 19.60 -4.25 12.90
N GLY A 437 18.48 -4.05 13.60
CA GLY A 437 17.69 -2.82 13.59
C GLY A 437 17.82 -2.01 14.88
N GLY A 438 17.05 -0.92 14.95
CA GLY A 438 17.05 0.02 16.07
C GLY A 438 18.03 1.18 15.87
N GLY A 439 17.86 2.27 16.62
CA GLY A 439 18.63 3.50 16.40
C GLY A 439 20.15 3.32 16.54
N ILE A 440 20.59 2.37 17.38
CA ILE A 440 22.01 2.07 17.58
C ILE A 440 22.63 1.33 16.38
N SER A 441 21.84 0.65 15.55
CA SER A 441 22.35 -0.10 14.40
C SER A 441 22.81 0.77 13.24
N ALA A 442 22.56 2.08 13.31
CA ALA A 442 23.16 3.08 12.42
C ALA A 442 24.70 3.15 12.55
N GLN A 443 25.27 2.58 13.62
CA GLN A 443 26.71 2.52 13.87
C GLN A 443 27.32 1.26 13.21
N PRO A 444 28.13 1.38 12.14
CA PRO A 444 28.69 0.21 11.46
C PRO A 444 29.60 -0.64 12.36
N LEU A 445 30.29 0.00 13.30
CA LEU A 445 31.14 -0.69 14.28
C LEU A 445 30.34 -1.71 15.11
N LEU A 446 29.09 -1.39 15.49
CA LEU A 446 28.24 -2.30 16.24
C LEU A 446 27.92 -3.56 15.44
N VAL A 447 27.42 -3.40 14.22
CA VAL A 447 27.02 -4.52 13.36
C VAL A 447 28.22 -5.43 13.09
N LYS A 448 29.37 -4.82 12.80
CA LYS A 448 30.63 -5.53 12.59
C LYS A 448 31.06 -6.31 13.84
N ALA A 449 31.05 -5.67 15.02
CA ALA A 449 31.45 -6.31 16.27
C ALA A 449 30.53 -7.46 16.66
N ILE A 450 29.21 -7.34 16.44
CA ILE A 450 28.25 -8.44 16.63
C ILE A 450 28.60 -9.61 15.70
N GLY A 451 28.85 -9.35 14.41
CA GLY A 451 29.28 -10.36 13.45
C GLY A 451 30.57 -11.08 13.87
N GLU A 452 31.60 -10.31 14.28
CA GLU A 452 32.87 -10.87 14.76
C GLU A 452 32.70 -11.73 16.02
N GLN A 453 31.84 -11.35 16.97
CA GLN A 453 31.54 -12.16 18.15
C GLN A 453 30.73 -13.41 17.80
N TYR A 454 29.79 -13.30 16.86
CA TYR A 454 29.04 -14.43 16.33
C TYR A 454 29.97 -15.46 15.68
N ASP A 455 30.89 -15.03 14.82
CA ASP A 455 31.85 -15.91 14.15
C ASP A 455 32.75 -16.66 15.15
N LYS A 456 33.24 -15.95 16.19
CA LYS A 456 34.02 -16.54 17.28
C LYS A 456 33.22 -17.63 18.01
N LEU A 457 31.96 -17.34 18.37
CA LEU A 457 31.11 -18.28 19.08
C LEU A 457 30.74 -19.47 18.20
N PHE A 458 30.35 -19.23 16.95
CA PHE A 458 30.00 -20.24 15.96
C PHE A 458 31.14 -21.25 15.74
N ALA A 459 32.39 -20.77 15.62
CA ALA A 459 33.56 -21.63 15.48
C ALA A 459 33.91 -22.42 16.76
N SER A 460 33.60 -21.87 17.94
CA SER A 460 33.96 -22.47 19.23
C SER A 460 33.00 -23.56 19.73
N VAL A 461 31.75 -23.53 19.28
CA VAL A 461 30.70 -24.43 19.77
C VAL A 461 30.47 -25.58 18.78
N LEU A 462 30.92 -26.79 19.16
CA LEU A 462 30.86 -28.01 18.35
C LEU A 462 29.47 -28.31 17.75
N ALA A 463 28.40 -27.98 18.47
CA ALA A 463 27.02 -28.19 18.01
C ALA A 463 26.67 -27.42 16.73
N PHE A 464 27.35 -26.30 16.45
CA PHE A 464 27.07 -25.45 15.28
C PHE A 464 27.88 -25.82 14.03
N GLN A 465 28.76 -26.84 14.09
CA GLN A 465 29.54 -27.30 12.92
C GLN A 465 28.68 -27.82 11.76
N HIS A 466 27.41 -28.12 12.01
CA HIS A 466 26.45 -28.60 11.00
C HIS A 466 25.43 -27.52 10.57
N PHE A 467 25.56 -26.30 11.07
CA PHE A 467 24.69 -25.18 10.70
C PHE A 467 25.32 -24.39 9.56
N GLU A 468 24.49 -23.74 8.74
CA GLU A 468 24.96 -22.72 7.79
C GLU A 468 25.27 -21.44 8.59
N GLN A 469 26.40 -20.79 8.27
CA GLN A 469 26.79 -19.53 8.90
C GLN A 469 25.87 -18.41 8.39
N LEU A 470 25.32 -17.60 9.31
CA LEU A 470 24.47 -16.47 8.95
C LEU A 470 25.28 -15.26 8.50
N GLU A 471 24.75 -14.57 7.52
CA GLU A 471 25.13 -13.21 7.21
C GLU A 471 24.36 -12.23 8.11
N ILE A 472 25.10 -11.39 8.84
CA ILE A 472 24.57 -10.39 9.77
C ILE A 472 24.82 -9.00 9.18
N GLU A 473 23.74 -8.29 8.87
CA GLU A 473 23.79 -6.95 8.26
C GLU A 473 23.01 -5.92 9.07
N GLY A 474 23.32 -4.63 8.89
CA GLY A 474 22.50 -3.54 9.42
C GLY A 474 21.22 -3.36 8.59
N ALA A 475 20.08 -3.13 9.25
CA ALA A 475 18.82 -2.88 8.57
C ALA A 475 18.91 -1.65 7.63
N LYS A 476 18.44 -1.78 6.38
CA LYS A 476 18.61 -0.73 5.34
C LYS A 476 17.59 0.39 5.44
N ASN A 477 16.38 0.10 5.92
CA ASN A 477 15.33 1.12 6.04
C ASN A 477 15.50 2.05 7.27
N GLY A 478 16.41 1.71 8.19
CA GLY A 478 16.78 2.52 9.34
C GLY A 478 15.57 3.06 10.11
N ASN A 479 15.56 4.38 10.33
CA ASN A 479 14.52 5.06 11.11
C ASN A 479 13.12 5.02 10.48
N LYS A 480 12.99 4.68 9.20
CA LYS A 480 11.70 4.62 8.49
C LYS A 480 11.09 3.22 8.48
N ALA A 481 11.83 2.21 8.93
CA ALA A 481 11.41 0.81 8.87
C ALA A 481 10.06 0.60 9.57
N ASN A 482 9.85 1.21 10.74
CA ASN A 482 8.60 1.06 11.49
C ASN A 482 7.39 1.67 10.77
N LEU A 483 7.56 2.85 10.17
CA LEU A 483 6.51 3.54 9.42
C LEU A 483 6.11 2.75 8.16
N ILE A 484 7.09 2.25 7.41
CA ILE A 484 6.86 1.45 6.20
C ILE A 484 6.23 0.09 6.57
N GLY A 485 6.76 -0.55 7.61
CA GLY A 485 6.31 -1.86 8.07
C GLY A 485 4.87 -1.87 8.56
N ALA A 486 4.47 -0.84 9.31
CA ALA A 486 3.09 -0.67 9.77
C ALA A 486 2.12 -0.59 8.58
N TYR A 487 2.48 0.19 7.54
CA TYR A 487 1.67 0.29 6.33
C TYR A 487 1.57 -1.03 5.57
N LEU A 488 2.68 -1.74 5.39
CA LEU A 488 2.68 -3.05 4.74
C LEU A 488 1.75 -4.04 5.46
N TYR A 489 1.75 -4.03 6.79
CA TYR A 489 0.85 -4.85 7.59
C TYR A 489 -0.63 -4.53 7.36
N LEU A 490 -0.98 -3.24 7.36
CA LEU A 490 -2.34 -2.78 7.03
C LEU A 490 -2.78 -3.31 5.66
N MET A 491 -1.93 -3.19 4.64
CA MET A 491 -2.24 -3.60 3.27
C MET A 491 -2.39 -5.12 3.13
N THR A 492 -1.66 -5.90 3.92
CA THR A 492 -1.84 -7.37 3.95
C THR A 492 -3.09 -7.79 4.72
N SER A 493 -3.53 -7.01 5.71
CA SER A 493 -4.73 -7.32 6.52
C SER A 493 -6.05 -7.00 5.82
N ARG A 494 -6.00 -6.27 4.69
CA ARG A 494 -7.17 -5.88 3.87
C ARG A 494 -7.50 -6.87 2.74
N LYS A 495 -6.62 -7.83 2.45
CA LYS A 495 -6.87 -8.93 1.49
C LYS A 495 -7.41 -10.14 2.23
#